data_AF-A0A8S8Z5D5-F1
#
_entry.id   AF-A0A8S8Z5D5-F1
#
_cell.length_a   1.000
_cell.length_b   1.000
_cell.length_c   1.000
_cell.angle_alpha   90.00
_cell.angle_beta   90.00
_cell.angle_gamma   90.00
#
_symmetry.space_group_name_H-M   'P 1'
#
loop_
_entity.id
_entity.type
_entity.pdbx_description
1 polymer ?
#
loop_
_entity_poly.entity_id
_entity_poly.type
_entity_poly.pdbx_seq_one_letter_code
_entity_poly.pdbx_strand_id
1 'polypeptide(L)' 'MTGVKIDGIEVAKSIKVKVAEIVNDLKSKGISPCLATVLVGDNPASATYVRNKHKAWKKLEF' A
#
# COMPACT_ATOMS: atom_id res chain seq x y z
N MET A 1 4.81 4.23 -35.34
CA MET A 1 4.90 3.39 -34.14
C MET A 1 4.27 4.19 -33.00
N THR A 2 3.09 3.80 -32.51
CA THR A 2 2.41 4.48 -31.40
C THR A 2 2.83 3.86 -30.07
N GLY A 3 2.94 4.68 -29.01
CA GLY A 3 3.31 4.20 -27.69
C GLY A 3 2.23 3.33 -27.05
N VAL A 4 2.64 2.29 -26.34
CA VAL A 4 1.73 1.46 -25.53
C VAL A 4 1.43 2.20 -24.24
N LYS A 5 0.13 2.36 -23.91
CA LYS A 5 -0.30 2.95 -22.64
C LYS A 5 0.07 2.02 -21.48
N ILE A 6 0.81 2.54 -20.50
CA ILE A 6 1.04 1.85 -19.23
C ILE A 6 -0.09 2.25 -18.27
N ASP A 7 -0.99 1.32 -17.99
CA ASP A 7 -2.11 1.58 -17.07
C ASP A 7 -1.68 1.39 -15.62
N GLY A 8 -1.33 2.50 -14.97
CA GLY A 8 -0.89 2.49 -13.57
C GLY A 8 -1.95 1.99 -12.58
N ILE A 9 -3.24 2.06 -12.92
CA ILE A 9 -4.31 1.57 -12.04
C ILE A 9 -4.32 0.05 -12.04
N GLU A 10 -4.25 -0.56 -13.23
CA GLU A 10 -4.21 -2.01 -13.37
C GLU A 10 -2.94 -2.59 -12.74
N VAL A 11 -1.79 -1.96 -13.00
CA VAL A 11 -0.52 -2.35 -12.37
C VAL A 11 -0.63 -2.27 -10.85
N ALA A 12 -1.13 -1.16 -10.30
CA ALA A 12 -1.28 -1.00 -8.85
C ALA A 12 -2.24 -2.03 -8.22
N LYS A 13 -3.30 -2.41 -8.93
CA LYS A 13 -4.23 -3.47 -8.48
C LYS A 13 -3.52 -4.82 -8.39
N SER A 14 -2.78 -5.20 -9.43
CA SER A 14 -2.04 -6.47 -9.46
C SER A 14 -1.00 -6.57 -8.34
N ILE A 15 -0.30 -5.47 -8.05
CA ILE A 15 0.70 -5.43 -6.97
C ILE A 15 0.04 -5.55 -5.59
N LYS A 16 -1.10 -4.87 -5.37
CA LYS A 16 -1.80 -4.95 -4.07
C LYS A 16 -2.29 -6.37 -3.75
N VAL A 17 -2.74 -7.13 -4.76
CA VAL A 17 -3.14 -8.54 -4.59
C VAL A 17 -1.94 -9.37 -4.13
N LYS A 18 -0.81 -9.26 -4.83
CA LYS A 18 0.43 -9.98 -4.47
C LYS A 18 0.93 -9.62 -3.07
N VAL A 19 0.87 -8.35 -2.69
CA VAL A 19 1.28 -7.91 -1.35
C VAL A 19 0.35 -8.50 -0.28
N ALA A 20 -0.96 -8.55 -0.52
CA ALA A 20 -1.90 -9.17 0.43
C ALA A 20 -1.62 -10.67 0.64
N GLU A 21 -1.27 -11.39 -0.43
CA GLU A 21 -0.86 -12.80 -0.35
C GLU A 21 0.40 -12.97 0.51
N ILE A 22 1.41 -12.11 0.31
CA ILE A 22 2.65 -12.13 1.12
C ILE A 22 2.36 -11.82 2.59
N VAL A 23 1.50 -10.83 2.87
CA VAL A 23 1.10 -10.49 4.25
C VAL A 23 0.42 -11.68 4.91
N ASN A 24 -0.45 -12.39 4.20
CA ASN A 24 -1.13 -13.58 4.72
C ASN A 24 -0.16 -14.74 4.97
N ASP A 25 0.80 -14.97 4.08
CA ASP A 25 1.85 -15.97 4.28
C ASP A 25 2.71 -15.64 5.52
N LEU A 26 3.10 -14.38 5.70
CA LEU A 26 3.85 -13.95 6.89
C LEU A 26 3.01 -14.12 8.17
N LYS A 27 1.72 -13.77 8.15
CA LYS A 27 0.80 -14.00 9.27
C LYS A 27 0.68 -15.49 9.62
N SER A 28 0.62 -16.37 8.62
CA SER A 28 0.59 -17.82 8.83
C SER A 28 1.85 -18.36 9.53
N LYS A 29 2.98 -17.65 9.38
CA LYS A 29 4.26 -17.94 10.05
C LYS A 29 4.38 -17.26 11.41
N GLY A 30 3.29 -16.65 11.92
CA GLY A 30 3.29 -15.93 13.19
C GLY A 30 3.94 -14.54 13.15
N ILE A 31 4.28 -14.04 11.96
CA ILE A 31 4.85 -12.71 11.77
C ILE A 31 3.69 -11.77 11.44
N SER A 32 3.48 -10.70 12.22
CA SER A 32 2.52 -9.65 11.90
C SER A 32 3.24 -8.43 11.32
N PRO A 33 3.22 -8.23 10.00
CA PRO A 33 3.69 -6.99 9.40
C PRO A 33 2.93 -5.77 9.98
N CYS A 34 3.56 -4.60 10.00
CA CYS A 34 2.91 -3.34 10.37
C CYS A 34 3.45 -2.17 9.55
N LEU A 35 2.64 -1.10 9.40
CA LEU A 35 3.07 0.15 8.81
C LEU A 35 3.20 1.24 9.87
N ALA A 36 4.41 1.80 10.00
CA ALA A 36 4.68 2.98 10.82
C ALA A 36 5.08 4.16 9.91
N THR A 37 4.61 5.36 10.26
CA THR A 37 4.95 6.61 9.55
C THR A 37 5.22 7.72 10.54
N VAL A 38 6.27 8.52 10.31
CA VAL A 38 6.56 9.73 11.07
C VAL A 38 6.25 10.94 10.19
N LEU A 39 5.44 11.86 10.71
CA LEU A 39 5.16 13.15 10.07
C LEU A 39 5.80 14.25 10.91
N VAL A 40 6.56 15.13 10.28
CA VAL A 40 7.19 16.29 10.93
C VAL A 40 6.59 17.57 10.37
N GLY A 41 6.10 18.43 11.25
CA GLY A 41 5.35 19.65 10.90
C GLY A 41 3.91 19.38 10.46
N ASP A 42 3.22 20.43 10.04
CA ASP A 42 1.75 20.43 9.91
C ASP A 42 1.24 20.60 8.47
N ASN A 43 2.03 20.20 7.46
CA ASN A 43 1.60 20.30 6.06
C ASN A 43 0.33 19.44 5.83
N PRO A 44 -0.83 20.04 5.48
CA PRO A 44 -2.08 19.30 5.30
C PRO A 44 -2.04 18.25 4.17
N ALA A 45 -1.24 18.50 3.13
CA ALA A 45 -1.06 17.56 2.03
C ALA A 45 -0.31 16.30 2.51
N SER A 46 0.73 16.48 3.34
CA SER A 46 1.49 15.38 3.92
C SER A 46 0.63 14.54 4.86
N ALA A 47 -0.20 15.17 5.70
CA ALA A 47 -1.14 14.47 6.56
C ALA A 47 -2.13 13.61 5.76
N THR A 48 -2.63 14.12 4.64
CA THR A 48 -3.51 13.39 3.72
C THR A 48 -2.80 12.20 3.07
N TYR A 49 -1.55 12.40 2.63
CA TYR A 49 -0.74 11.33 2.05
C TYR A 49 -0.47 10.20 3.05
N VAL A 50 -0.08 10.54 4.28
CA VAL A 50 0.12 9.57 5.36
C VAL A 50 -1.17 8.80 5.63
N ARG A 51 -2.30 9.49 5.76
CA ARG A 51 -3.62 8.87 5.94
C ARG A 51 -3.95 7.89 4.81
N ASN A 52 -3.65 8.24 3.56
CA ASN A 52 -3.89 7.36 2.42
C ASN A 52 -2.99 6.11 2.43
N LYS A 53 -1.73 6.23 2.88
CA LYS A 53 -0.85 5.07 3.09
C LYS A 53 -1.40 4.12 4.16
N HIS A 54 -1.88 4.66 5.28
CA HIS A 54 -2.55 3.88 6.33
C HIS A 54 -3.83 3.21 5.85
N LYS A 55 -4.65 3.91 5.05
CA LYS A 55 -5.85 3.31 4.43
C LYS A 55 -5.50 2.17 3.48
N ALA A 56 -4.44 2.30 2.70
CA ALA A 56 -3.99 1.24 1.81
C ALA A 56 -3.47 0.03 2.61
N TRP A 57 -2.70 0.28 3.69
CA TRP A 57 -2.24 -0.75 4.62
C TRP A 57 -3.38 -1.54 5.25
N LYS A 58 -4.37 -0.84 5.84
CA LYS A 58 -5.52 -1.47 6.48
C LYS A 58 -6.31 -2.38 5.54
N LYS A 59 -6.35 -2.06 4.24
CA LYS A 59 -7.01 -2.91 3.22
C LYS A 59 -6.26 -4.20 2.92
N LEU A 60 -4.99 -4.31 3.28
CA LEU A 60 -4.17 -5.51 3.10
C LEU A 60 -4.26 -6.46 4.30
N GLU A 61 -4.70 -5.96 5.47
CA GLU A 61 -4.77 -6.75 6.69
C GLU A 61 -6.00 -7.66 6.79
N PHE A 62 -7.00 -7.47 5.92
CA PHE A 62 -8.36 -8.04 5.96
C PHE A 62 -9.14 -7.69 7.23
#